data_AF-A0A6S6ZW90-F1
#
_entry.id   AF-A0A6S6ZW90-F1
#
_cell.length_a   1.000
_cell.length_b   1.000
_cell.length_c   1.000
_cell.angle_alpha   90.00
_cell.angle_beta   90.00
_cell.angle_gamma   90.00
#
_symmetry.space_group_name_H-M   'P 1'
#
loop_
_entity.id
_entity.type
_entity.pdbx_description
1 polymer ?
#
loop_
_entity_poly.entity_id
_entity_poly.type
_entity_poly.pdbx_seq_one_letter_code
_entity_poly.pdbx_strand_id
1 'polypeptide(L)'
;MTADRQPLIECEHCASIYRRHQLEPGETANCARCGAVLWRYSGLTLSNWLALAITALIVFGVANAYPVASMSVQGMVQEASLLDSISITWRQGHWVVSIMTGLAGFALPLLQLIVLLWVLGPLSRGREPADFHAAMRLLGVLRPWCMVPVFLLGVLVAVVKLAGMAAVAPGIGLAAFGILTVLLTMLGKLSPHVLWRYAESVGVVPVHVPEAGPDVVLTGCHVCGQVQALPKDADPEAHHHCVRCDAVVHYRKPDHVARTWALLLAAVVFYIPANVLPVMNVSSLLGDSAHTILGGVVELWQMGSWDIALIVFIASVAVPLTKLLALILLLLTEQWRSTTNLGARTRLYQMVEFIGQWSMLDVFVVILLAALADFQGLMEISAGAGAAAFGVVVILTMLAAMSFDLRRSWDLEGQTEIESAPVEGRHAPASVSGKQVG
;
A
#
# COMPACT_ATOMS: atom_id res chain seq x y z
N MET A 1 -7.65 -32.45 26.48
CA MET A 1 -7.91 -31.05 26.08
C MET A 1 -6.88 -30.18 26.80
N THR A 2 -5.72 -29.95 26.18
CA THR A 2 -4.59 -29.20 26.77
C THR A 2 -4.77 -27.71 26.48
N ALA A 3 -4.85 -26.91 27.54
CA ALA A 3 -5.20 -25.50 27.49
C ALA A 3 -4.09 -24.54 27.00
N ASP A 4 -2.95 -25.01 26.45
CA ASP A 4 -1.72 -24.20 26.49
C ASP A 4 -0.95 -23.99 25.16
N ARG A 5 -1.61 -24.00 24.01
CA ARG A 5 -0.96 -23.59 22.73
C ARG A 5 -1.85 -22.70 21.87
N GLN A 6 -2.33 -21.59 22.45
CA GLN A 6 -2.96 -20.53 21.65
C GLN A 6 -1.89 -19.83 20.80
N PRO A 7 -2.12 -19.63 19.49
CA PRO A 7 -1.15 -18.96 18.63
C PRO A 7 -0.94 -17.50 19.05
N LEU A 8 0.28 -17.02 18.84
CA LEU A 8 0.68 -15.66 19.16
C LEU A 8 0.50 -14.74 17.96
N ILE A 9 0.30 -13.45 18.24
CA ILE A 9 0.23 -12.37 17.26
C ILE A 9 1.11 -11.21 17.71
N GLU A 10 1.97 -10.70 16.81
CA GLU A 10 2.74 -9.48 17.04
C GLU A 10 1.98 -8.27 16.47
N CYS A 11 2.04 -7.14 17.17
CA CYS A 11 1.64 -5.85 16.62
C CYS A 11 2.71 -5.32 15.63
N GLU A 12 2.30 -5.06 14.38
CA GLU A 12 3.19 -4.55 13.32
C GLU A 12 3.85 -3.19 13.62
N HIS A 13 3.25 -2.37 14.50
CA HIS A 13 3.76 -1.01 14.77
C HIS A 13 4.61 -0.87 16.04
N CYS A 14 4.35 -1.67 17.08
CA CYS A 14 5.03 -1.54 18.38
C CYS A 14 5.64 -2.84 18.91
N ALA A 15 5.61 -3.92 18.12
CA ALA A 15 6.13 -5.25 18.46
C ALA A 15 5.53 -5.93 19.70
N SER A 16 4.47 -5.38 20.32
CA SER A 16 3.81 -6.06 21.43
C SER A 16 3.19 -7.38 20.97
N ILE A 17 3.41 -8.44 21.75
CA ILE A 17 2.95 -9.79 21.46
C ILE A 17 1.74 -10.13 22.31
N TYR A 18 0.72 -10.69 21.69
CA TYR A 18 -0.52 -11.08 22.33
C TYR A 18 -0.84 -12.54 22.03
N ARG A 19 -1.57 -13.21 22.94
CA ARG A 19 -2.19 -14.50 22.66
C ARG A 19 -3.48 -14.27 21.89
N ARG A 20 -3.66 -14.97 20.78
CA ARG A 20 -4.86 -14.85 19.95
C ARG A 20 -6.05 -15.50 20.66
N HIS A 21 -7.09 -14.69 20.89
CA HIS A 21 -8.42 -15.17 21.27
C HIS A 21 -9.36 -15.22 20.06
N GLN A 22 -10.38 -16.06 20.15
CA GLN A 22 -11.44 -16.13 19.16
C GLN A 22 -12.35 -14.91 19.35
N LEU A 23 -12.62 -14.17 18.27
CA LEU A 23 -13.49 -12.99 18.30
C LEU A 23 -14.93 -13.38 17.99
N GLU A 24 -15.87 -12.75 18.68
CA GLU A 24 -17.29 -12.82 18.39
C GLU A 24 -17.69 -11.87 17.24
N PRO A 25 -18.88 -12.07 16.63
CA PRO A 25 -19.35 -11.20 15.55
C PRO A 25 -19.38 -9.72 15.95
N GLY A 26 -18.62 -8.89 15.21
CA GLY A 26 -18.53 -7.45 15.45
C GLY A 26 -17.36 -7.02 16.35
N GLU A 27 -16.65 -7.95 16.97
CA GLU A 27 -15.51 -7.62 17.82
C GLU A 27 -14.24 -7.28 17.01
N THR A 28 -13.41 -6.42 17.60
CA THR A 28 -12.10 -6.04 17.08
C THR A 28 -11.04 -6.13 18.18
N ALA A 29 -9.93 -6.80 17.89
CA ALA A 29 -8.77 -6.82 18.79
C ALA A 29 -7.87 -5.62 18.51
N ASN A 30 -7.61 -4.80 19.54
CA ASN A 30 -6.72 -3.64 19.46
C ASN A 30 -5.47 -3.87 20.34
N CYS A 31 -4.35 -3.31 19.90
CA CYS A 31 -3.12 -3.32 20.68
C CYS A 31 -3.26 -2.38 21.88
N ALA A 32 -3.00 -2.90 23.08
CA ALA A 32 -3.06 -2.12 24.32
C ALA A 32 -1.98 -1.04 24.42
N ARG A 33 -0.87 -1.15 23.67
CA ARG A 33 0.25 -0.19 23.71
C ARG A 33 0.07 0.96 22.72
N CYS A 34 -0.10 0.67 21.43
CA CYS A 34 -0.18 1.69 20.39
C CYS A 34 -1.60 1.97 19.88
N GLY A 35 -2.61 1.20 20.31
CA GLY A 35 -4.00 1.36 19.87
C GLY A 35 -4.29 0.82 18.46
N ALA A 36 -3.30 0.26 17.76
CA ALA A 36 -3.50 -0.29 16.42
C ALA A 36 -4.39 -1.53 16.41
N VAL A 37 -5.20 -1.69 15.37
CA VAL A 37 -6.07 -2.87 15.20
C VAL A 37 -5.20 -4.07 14.82
N LEU A 38 -5.26 -5.13 15.63
CA LEU A 38 -4.52 -6.39 15.42
C LEU A 38 -5.27 -7.34 14.49
N TRP A 39 -6.59 -7.46 14.68
CA TRP A 39 -7.47 -8.27 13.83
C TRP A 39 -8.94 -7.90 14.07
N ARG A 40 -9.77 -8.12 13.05
CA ARG A 40 -11.23 -7.90 13.12
C ARG A 40 -11.96 -9.18 12.76
N TYR A 41 -13.10 -9.43 13.38
CA TYR A 41 -13.96 -10.52 12.97
C TYR A 41 -14.30 -10.45 11.47
N SER A 42 -14.26 -11.60 10.80
CA SER A 42 -14.63 -11.76 9.39
C SER A 42 -15.64 -12.89 9.27
N GLY A 43 -16.88 -12.57 8.87
CA GLY A 43 -17.93 -13.56 8.62
C GLY A 43 -17.81 -14.29 7.29
N LEU A 44 -16.81 -13.96 6.46
CA LEU A 44 -16.61 -14.58 5.15
C LEU A 44 -15.82 -15.89 5.29
N THR A 45 -16.38 -16.98 4.74
CA THR A 45 -15.72 -18.28 4.62
C THR A 45 -14.70 -18.29 3.48
N LEU A 46 -13.80 -19.28 3.45
CA LEU A 46 -12.84 -19.45 2.35
C LEU A 46 -13.51 -19.57 0.98
N SER A 47 -14.65 -20.26 0.90
CA SER A 47 -15.43 -20.38 -0.34
C SER A 47 -16.01 -19.04 -0.79
N ASN A 48 -16.46 -18.20 0.14
CA ASN A 48 -16.95 -16.86 -0.20
C ASN A 48 -15.81 -15.96 -0.71
N TRP A 49 -14.63 -16.03 -0.09
CA TRP A 49 -13.44 -15.33 -0.57
C TRP A 49 -13.01 -15.79 -1.96
N LEU A 50 -13.05 -17.11 -2.22
CA LEU A 50 -12.78 -17.66 -3.54
C LEU A 50 -13.79 -17.14 -4.59
N ALA A 51 -15.09 -17.13 -4.26
CA ALA A 51 -16.12 -16.59 -5.14
C ALA A 51 -15.89 -15.10 -5.44
N LEU A 52 -15.53 -14.30 -4.44
CA LEU A 52 -15.17 -12.89 -4.62
C LEU A 52 -13.94 -12.71 -5.52
N ALA A 53 -12.91 -13.56 -5.37
CA ALA A 53 -11.72 -13.52 -6.22
C ALA A 53 -12.02 -13.88 -7.68
N ILE A 54 -12.87 -14.88 -7.93
CA ILE A 54 -13.30 -15.27 -9.27
C ILE A 54 -14.10 -14.13 -9.92
N THR A 55 -15.08 -13.58 -9.18
CA THR A 55 -15.87 -12.43 -9.66
C THR A 55 -14.97 -11.23 -9.95
N ALA A 56 -13.99 -10.95 -9.09
CA ALA A 56 -13.04 -9.86 -9.32
C ALA A 56 -12.21 -10.07 -10.59
N LEU A 57 -11.79 -11.30 -10.90
CA LEU A 57 -11.07 -11.60 -12.14
C LEU A 57 -11.94 -11.41 -13.39
N ILE A 58 -13.22 -11.81 -13.34
CA ILE A 58 -14.16 -11.60 -14.45
C ILE A 58 -14.41 -10.11 -14.66
N VAL A 59 -14.71 -9.37 -13.59
CA VAL A 59 -14.93 -7.92 -13.64
C VAL A 59 -13.66 -7.19 -14.08
N PHE A 60 -12.47 -7.66 -13.70
CA PHE A 60 -11.20 -7.12 -14.19
C PHE A 60 -11.07 -7.26 -15.71
N GLY A 61 -11.45 -8.42 -16.27
CA GLY A 61 -11.50 -8.62 -17.72
C GLY A 61 -12.45 -7.63 -18.41
N VAL A 62 -13.66 -7.45 -17.87
CA VAL A 62 -14.64 -6.47 -18.38
C VAL A 62 -14.11 -5.04 -18.28
N ALA A 63 -13.55 -4.64 -17.13
CA ALA A 63 -13.05 -3.29 -16.90
C ALA A 63 -11.95 -2.88 -17.89
N ASN A 64 -11.11 -3.82 -18.31
CA ASN A 64 -10.04 -3.56 -19.27
C ASN A 64 -10.44 -3.76 -20.73
N ALA A 65 -11.55 -4.44 -21.01
CA ALA A 65 -12.04 -4.69 -22.37
C ALA A 65 -12.96 -3.58 -22.90
N TYR A 66 -13.60 -2.81 -22.02
CA TYR A 66 -14.53 -1.74 -22.40
C TYR A 66 -13.93 -0.35 -22.12
N PRO A 67 -14.29 0.67 -22.91
CA PRO A 67 -13.83 2.03 -22.70
C PRO A 67 -14.36 2.59 -21.38
N VAL A 68 -13.51 3.37 -20.72
CA VAL A 68 -13.80 3.98 -19.42
C VAL A 68 -14.56 5.28 -19.59
N ALA A 69 -14.20 6.07 -20.60
CA ALA A 69 -14.91 7.27 -20.99
C ALA A 69 -14.85 7.43 -22.51
N SER A 70 -15.85 8.09 -23.06
CA SER A 70 -15.86 8.57 -24.44
C SER A 70 -16.05 10.07 -24.48
N MET A 71 -15.38 10.72 -25.42
CA MET A 71 -15.42 12.16 -25.62
C MET A 71 -15.83 12.43 -27.07
N SER A 72 -16.75 13.38 -27.26
CA SER A 72 -17.19 13.78 -28.58
C SER A 72 -16.90 15.26 -28.83
N VAL A 73 -16.23 15.56 -29.95
CA VAL A 73 -15.91 16.93 -30.38
C VAL A 73 -16.18 17.03 -31.88
N GLN A 74 -17.09 17.92 -32.27
CA GLN A 74 -17.40 18.23 -33.67
C GLN A 74 -17.70 16.98 -34.54
N GLY A 75 -18.35 15.98 -33.97
CA GLY A 75 -18.73 14.74 -34.67
C GLY A 75 -17.68 13.63 -34.66
N MET A 76 -16.46 13.88 -34.17
CA MET A 76 -15.49 12.82 -33.86
C MET A 76 -15.73 12.28 -32.46
N VAL A 77 -15.74 10.96 -32.33
CA VAL A 77 -15.87 10.26 -31.04
C VAL A 77 -14.56 9.57 -30.75
N GLN A 78 -13.98 9.89 -29.60
CA GLN A 78 -12.78 9.24 -29.07
C GLN A 78 -13.17 8.44 -27.84
N GLU A 79 -12.85 7.16 -27.81
CA GLU A 79 -13.05 6.28 -26.66
C GLU A 79 -11.69 5.89 -26.09
N ALA A 80 -11.57 5.86 -24.75
CA ALA A 80 -10.32 5.44 -24.11
C ALA A 80 -10.58 4.40 -23.02
N SER A 81 -9.95 3.23 -23.17
CA SER A 81 -9.71 2.29 -22.07
C SER A 81 -8.39 2.57 -21.36
N LEU A 82 -8.14 1.89 -20.23
CA LEU A 82 -6.85 1.93 -19.54
C LEU A 82 -5.71 1.47 -20.47
N LEU A 83 -5.93 0.38 -21.22
CA LEU A 83 -4.93 -0.18 -22.12
C LEU A 83 -4.66 0.74 -23.31
N ASP A 84 -5.69 1.40 -23.84
CA ASP A 84 -5.51 2.40 -24.90
C ASP A 84 -4.63 3.55 -24.41
N SER A 85 -4.89 4.04 -23.20
CA SER A 85 -4.11 5.11 -22.57
C SER A 85 -2.63 4.76 -22.41
N ILE A 86 -2.36 3.51 -21.99
CA ILE A 86 -0.98 2.98 -21.90
C ILE A 86 -0.33 2.91 -23.29
N SER A 87 -1.06 2.43 -24.30
CA SER A 87 -0.56 2.22 -25.66
C SER A 87 -0.26 3.53 -26.40
N ILE A 88 -1.10 4.56 -26.25
CA ILE A 88 -0.92 5.89 -26.83
C ILE A 88 0.33 6.54 -26.21
N THR A 89 0.38 6.57 -24.88
CA THR A 89 1.52 7.14 -24.13
C THR A 89 2.84 6.43 -24.42
N TRP A 90 2.80 5.11 -24.66
CA TRP A 90 3.97 4.34 -25.08
C TRP A 90 4.49 4.80 -26.45
N ARG A 91 3.58 4.96 -27.43
CA ARG A 91 3.92 5.39 -28.79
C ARG A 91 4.44 6.84 -28.83
N GLN A 92 3.99 7.69 -27.92
CA GLN A 92 4.48 9.05 -27.72
C GLN A 92 5.90 9.13 -27.10
N GLY A 93 6.52 7.99 -26.75
CA GLY A 93 7.89 7.95 -26.22
C GLY A 93 7.98 8.09 -24.70
N HIS A 94 6.86 8.20 -23.99
CA HIS A 94 6.82 8.35 -22.53
C HIS A 94 6.80 7.00 -21.81
N TRP A 95 7.85 6.22 -22.02
CA TRP A 95 7.94 4.83 -21.56
C TRP A 95 7.84 4.68 -20.04
N VAL A 96 8.46 5.58 -19.27
CA VAL A 96 8.44 5.50 -17.80
C VAL A 96 7.01 5.57 -17.25
N VAL A 97 6.22 6.55 -17.71
CA VAL A 97 4.83 6.73 -17.28
C VAL A 97 3.96 5.56 -17.74
N SER A 98 4.16 5.10 -18.98
CA SER A 98 3.44 3.95 -19.52
C SER A 98 3.74 2.65 -18.75
N ILE A 99 5.01 2.36 -18.44
CA ILE A 99 5.41 1.18 -17.64
C ILE A 99 4.81 1.27 -16.23
N MET A 100 4.95 2.43 -15.58
CA MET A 100 4.43 2.62 -14.23
C MET A 100 2.92 2.38 -14.17
N THR A 101 2.16 3.01 -15.06
CA THR A 101 0.71 2.85 -15.12
C THR A 101 0.30 1.43 -15.52
N GLY A 102 0.98 0.82 -16.50
CA GLY A 102 0.72 -0.55 -16.90
C GLY A 102 0.97 -1.56 -15.79
N LEU A 103 2.04 -1.38 -15.00
CA LEU A 103 2.31 -2.21 -13.83
C LEU A 103 1.25 -2.01 -12.74
N ALA A 104 1.01 -0.77 -12.31
CA ALA A 104 0.13 -0.47 -11.17
C ALA A 104 -1.37 -0.66 -11.47
N GLY A 105 -1.80 -0.34 -12.70
CA GLY A 105 -3.19 -0.40 -13.13
C GLY A 105 -3.63 -1.74 -13.71
N PHE A 106 -2.70 -2.50 -14.33
CA PHE A 106 -3.03 -3.75 -15.02
C PHE A 106 -2.27 -4.97 -14.49
N ALA A 107 -0.93 -4.99 -14.59
CA ALA A 107 -0.16 -6.20 -14.33
C ALA A 107 -0.17 -6.65 -12.86
N LEU A 108 0.01 -5.72 -11.92
CA LEU A 108 0.05 -6.03 -10.48
C LEU A 108 -1.32 -6.46 -9.93
N PRO A 109 -2.45 -5.79 -10.24
CA PRO A 109 -3.77 -6.29 -9.86
C PRO A 109 -4.09 -7.66 -10.45
N LEU A 110 -3.74 -7.90 -11.72
CA LEU A 110 -3.93 -9.21 -12.36
C LEU A 110 -3.13 -10.29 -11.64
N LEU A 111 -1.84 -10.03 -11.37
CA LEU A 111 -0.97 -10.97 -10.68
C LEU A 111 -1.48 -11.24 -9.25
N GLN A 112 -1.94 -10.21 -8.53
CA GLN A 112 -2.55 -10.37 -7.21
C GLN A 112 -3.78 -11.30 -7.26
N LEU A 113 -4.68 -11.10 -8.24
CA LEU A 113 -5.88 -11.93 -8.40
C LEU A 113 -5.52 -13.38 -8.72
N ILE A 114 -4.55 -13.61 -9.60
CA ILE A 114 -4.06 -14.95 -9.95
C ILE A 114 -3.48 -15.65 -8.71
N VAL A 115 -2.63 -14.97 -7.94
CA VAL A 115 -2.02 -15.52 -6.72
C VAL A 115 -3.10 -15.84 -5.67
N LEU A 116 -4.09 -14.96 -5.48
CA LEU A 116 -5.19 -15.22 -4.56
C LEU A 116 -6.03 -16.43 -4.99
N LEU A 117 -6.34 -16.57 -6.28
CA LEU A 117 -7.07 -17.73 -6.80
C LEU A 117 -6.27 -19.02 -6.65
N TRP A 118 -4.96 -18.97 -6.92
CA TRP A 118 -4.03 -20.09 -6.75
C TRP A 118 -3.98 -20.59 -5.31
N VAL A 119 -4.07 -19.67 -4.33
CA VAL A 119 -4.06 -20.00 -2.90
C VAL A 119 -5.44 -20.43 -2.40
N LEU A 120 -6.49 -19.66 -2.69
CA LEU A 120 -7.83 -19.91 -2.18
C LEU A 120 -8.47 -21.16 -2.79
N GLY A 121 -8.11 -21.53 -4.03
CA GLY A 121 -8.68 -22.69 -4.73
C GLY A 121 -8.40 -24.04 -4.06
N PRO A 122 -7.15 -24.35 -3.70
CA PRO A 122 -6.81 -25.54 -2.91
C PRO A 122 -7.25 -25.42 -1.45
N LEU A 123 -7.10 -24.24 -0.85
CA LEU A 123 -7.39 -24.02 0.56
C LEU A 123 -8.88 -24.18 0.88
N SER A 124 -9.78 -23.75 -0.02
CA SER A 124 -11.23 -23.97 0.12
C SER A 124 -11.62 -25.45 0.04
N ARG A 125 -10.76 -26.29 -0.53
CA ARG A 125 -10.92 -27.75 -0.60
C ARG A 125 -10.20 -28.49 0.54
N GLY A 126 -9.64 -27.77 1.52
CA GLY A 126 -8.89 -28.35 2.63
C GLY A 126 -7.55 -28.96 2.21
N ARG A 127 -6.96 -28.51 1.09
CA ARG A 127 -5.65 -28.95 0.61
C ARG A 127 -4.64 -27.83 0.70
N GLU A 128 -3.39 -28.19 0.98
CA GLU A 128 -2.28 -27.24 0.90
C GLU A 128 -1.99 -26.91 -0.58
N PRO A 129 -1.97 -25.62 -0.97
CA PRO A 129 -1.60 -25.24 -2.32
C PRO A 129 -0.12 -25.55 -2.58
N ALA A 130 0.22 -25.95 -3.80
CA ALA A 130 1.61 -26.10 -4.21
C ALA A 130 2.34 -24.76 -4.07
N ASP A 131 3.54 -24.78 -3.50
CA ASP A 131 4.40 -23.62 -3.21
C ASP A 131 3.72 -22.51 -2.41
N PHE A 132 2.92 -22.89 -1.40
CA PHE A 132 2.21 -21.95 -0.53
C PHE A 132 3.12 -20.85 0.05
N HIS A 133 4.35 -21.20 0.43
CA HIS A 133 5.31 -20.27 1.02
C HIS A 133 5.71 -19.16 0.04
N ALA A 134 6.01 -19.52 -1.21
CA ALA A 134 6.39 -18.58 -2.26
C ALA A 134 5.21 -17.67 -2.64
N ALA A 135 4.01 -18.23 -2.74
CA ALA A 135 2.79 -17.47 -3.01
C ALA A 135 2.53 -16.41 -1.92
N MET A 136 2.73 -16.75 -0.65
CA MET A 136 2.55 -15.81 0.47
C MET A 136 3.61 -14.70 0.50
N ARG A 137 4.86 -15.01 0.15
CA ARG A 137 5.92 -14.02 -0.04
C ARG A 137 5.60 -13.05 -1.17
N LEU A 138 5.19 -13.59 -2.32
CA LEU A 138 4.83 -12.79 -3.49
C LEU A 138 3.62 -11.89 -3.17
N LEU A 139 2.59 -12.41 -2.51
CA LEU A 139 1.42 -11.63 -2.11
C LEU A 139 1.78 -10.49 -1.16
N GLY A 140 2.71 -10.72 -0.23
CA GLY A 140 3.21 -9.69 0.68
C GLY A 140 3.87 -8.52 -0.06
N VAL A 141 4.62 -8.81 -1.13
CA VAL A 141 5.26 -7.80 -1.97
C VAL A 141 4.25 -7.10 -2.88
N LEU A 142 3.27 -7.80 -3.46
CA LEU A 142 2.33 -7.22 -4.43
C LEU A 142 1.28 -6.32 -3.80
N ARG A 143 0.72 -6.70 -2.65
CA ARG A 143 -0.44 -6.06 -2.03
C ARG A 143 -0.32 -4.53 -1.89
N PRO A 144 0.81 -3.96 -1.44
CA PRO A 144 0.91 -2.50 -1.30
C PRO A 144 0.74 -1.74 -2.62
N TRP A 145 1.06 -2.35 -3.76
CA TRP A 145 1.16 -1.70 -5.07
C TRP A 145 -0.11 -1.74 -5.91
N CYS A 146 -1.16 -2.41 -5.43
CA CYS A 146 -2.42 -2.52 -6.16
C CYS A 146 -3.23 -1.22 -5.99
N MET A 147 -3.14 -0.34 -6.99
CA MET A 147 -3.68 1.03 -6.93
C MET A 147 -4.96 1.21 -7.76
N VAL A 148 -5.73 0.15 -8.01
CA VAL A 148 -7.01 0.23 -8.75
C VAL A 148 -8.00 1.25 -8.17
N PRO A 149 -8.17 1.38 -6.83
CA PRO A 149 -9.03 2.44 -6.26
C PRO A 149 -8.58 3.85 -6.65
N VAL A 150 -7.27 4.05 -6.78
CA VAL A 150 -6.65 5.35 -7.12
C VAL A 150 -6.82 5.63 -8.61
N PHE A 151 -6.73 4.60 -9.46
CA PHE A 151 -7.05 4.71 -10.88
C PHE A 151 -8.50 5.16 -11.09
N LEU A 152 -9.48 4.55 -10.42
CA LEU A 152 -10.89 4.96 -10.50
C LEU A 152 -11.07 6.45 -10.14
N LEU A 153 -10.42 6.90 -9.05
CA LEU A 153 -10.46 8.31 -8.67
C LEU A 153 -9.83 9.21 -9.74
N GLY A 154 -8.70 8.79 -10.33
CA GLY A 154 -8.05 9.49 -11.44
C GLY A 154 -8.95 9.62 -12.67
N VAL A 155 -9.69 8.57 -13.01
CA VAL A 155 -10.73 8.61 -14.07
C VAL A 155 -11.80 9.63 -13.75
N LEU A 156 -12.36 9.61 -12.54
CA LEU A 156 -13.41 10.56 -12.14
C LEU A 156 -12.92 12.01 -12.24
N VAL A 157 -11.70 12.29 -11.77
CA VAL A 157 -11.08 13.61 -11.89
C VAL A 157 -10.85 13.99 -13.36
N ALA A 158 -10.37 13.07 -14.20
CA ALA A 158 -10.17 13.32 -15.63
C ALA A 158 -11.49 13.63 -16.36
N VAL A 159 -12.56 12.88 -16.07
CA VAL A 159 -13.90 13.12 -16.62
C VAL A 159 -14.41 14.50 -16.21
N VAL A 160 -14.30 14.87 -14.93
CA VAL A 160 -14.71 16.20 -14.46
C VAL A 160 -13.92 17.32 -15.15
N LYS A 161 -12.60 17.13 -15.30
CA LYS A 161 -11.74 18.13 -15.96
C LYS A 161 -12.09 18.32 -17.44
N LEU A 162 -12.40 17.23 -18.15
CA LEU A 162 -12.76 17.28 -19.58
C LEU A 162 -14.22 17.71 -19.82
N ALA A 163 -15.13 17.45 -18.88
CA ALA A 163 -16.53 17.85 -18.99
C ALA A 163 -16.72 19.38 -19.07
N GLY A 164 -15.77 20.16 -18.57
CA GLY A 164 -15.76 21.62 -18.75
C GLY A 164 -15.45 22.08 -20.18
N MET A 165 -14.89 21.20 -21.02
CA MET A 165 -14.42 21.52 -22.37
C MET A 165 -15.20 20.80 -23.47
N ALA A 166 -15.75 19.61 -23.20
CA ALA A 166 -16.49 18.81 -24.18
C ALA A 166 -17.57 17.92 -23.54
N ALA A 167 -18.43 17.34 -24.37
CA ALA A 167 -19.38 16.31 -23.94
C ALA A 167 -18.63 14.99 -23.70
N VAL A 168 -18.43 14.67 -22.41
CA VAL A 168 -17.82 13.42 -21.94
C VAL A 168 -18.91 12.50 -21.42
N ALA A 169 -18.99 11.30 -21.98
CA ALA A 169 -19.90 10.26 -21.52
C ALA A 169 -19.11 9.16 -20.77
N PRO A 170 -19.53 8.77 -19.56
CA PRO A 170 -18.92 7.64 -18.86
C PRO A 170 -19.24 6.33 -19.59
N GLY A 171 -18.22 5.51 -19.82
CA GLY A 171 -18.33 4.21 -20.46
C GLY A 171 -18.62 3.08 -19.47
N ILE A 172 -18.91 1.88 -20.00
CA ILE A 172 -19.15 0.67 -19.19
C ILE A 172 -17.91 0.32 -18.36
N GLY A 173 -16.71 0.62 -18.87
CA GLY A 173 -15.45 0.41 -18.16
C GLY A 173 -15.41 1.14 -16.81
N LEU A 174 -15.96 2.35 -16.71
CA LEU A 174 -16.01 3.09 -15.44
C LEU A 174 -16.79 2.35 -14.35
N ALA A 175 -17.99 1.85 -14.69
CA ALA A 175 -18.81 1.08 -13.76
C ALA A 175 -18.10 -0.24 -13.35
N ALA A 176 -17.46 -0.91 -14.31
CA ALA A 176 -16.68 -2.11 -14.05
C ALA A 176 -15.47 -1.84 -13.13
N PHE A 177 -14.73 -0.74 -13.32
CA PHE A 177 -13.66 -0.30 -12.41
C PHE A 177 -14.20 0.07 -11.02
N GLY A 178 -15.41 0.62 -10.93
CA GLY A 178 -16.11 0.87 -9.67
C GLY A 178 -16.37 -0.41 -8.88
N ILE A 179 -16.98 -1.42 -9.53
CA ILE A 179 -17.24 -2.73 -8.93
C ILE A 179 -15.92 -3.41 -8.56
N LEU A 180 -14.95 -3.40 -9.47
CA LEU A 180 -13.61 -3.97 -9.26
C LEU A 180 -12.91 -3.34 -8.05
N THR A 181 -13.01 -2.01 -7.89
CA THR A 181 -12.45 -1.29 -6.75
C THR A 181 -13.02 -1.80 -5.43
N VAL A 182 -14.34 -2.01 -5.35
CA VAL A 182 -14.98 -2.57 -4.15
C VAL A 182 -14.49 -3.99 -3.89
N LEU A 183 -14.46 -4.84 -4.92
CA LEU A 183 -14.02 -6.24 -4.80
C LEU A 183 -12.56 -6.34 -4.37
N LEU A 184 -11.66 -5.56 -4.98
CA LEU A 184 -10.24 -5.52 -4.61
C LEU A 184 -10.02 -4.90 -3.23
N THR A 185 -10.83 -3.93 -2.80
CA THR A 185 -10.76 -3.40 -1.43
C THR A 185 -11.15 -4.47 -0.41
N MET A 186 -12.17 -5.29 -0.71
CA MET A 186 -12.53 -6.44 0.13
C MET A 186 -11.41 -7.49 0.14
N LEU A 187 -10.92 -7.91 -1.03
CA LEU A 187 -9.83 -8.89 -1.16
C LEU A 187 -8.51 -8.38 -0.57
N GLY A 188 -8.28 -7.07 -0.56
CA GLY A 188 -7.13 -6.42 0.07
C GLY A 188 -7.07 -6.62 1.58
N LYS A 189 -8.18 -7.06 2.22
CA LYS A 189 -8.18 -7.52 3.63
C LYS A 189 -7.48 -8.86 3.81
N LEU A 190 -7.34 -9.67 2.77
CA LEU A 190 -6.59 -10.94 2.80
C LEU A 190 -5.09 -10.65 2.72
N SER A 191 -4.48 -10.27 3.85
CA SER A 191 -3.03 -10.25 3.98
C SER A 191 -2.48 -11.68 4.05
N PRO A 192 -1.17 -11.90 3.80
CA PRO A 192 -0.57 -13.22 3.99
C PRO A 192 -0.83 -13.76 5.41
N HIS A 193 -0.84 -12.88 6.43
CA HIS A 193 -1.13 -13.23 7.82
C HIS A 193 -2.55 -13.81 7.99
N VAL A 194 -3.52 -13.26 7.24
CA VAL A 194 -4.92 -13.71 7.25
C VAL A 194 -5.06 -15.08 6.62
N LEU A 195 -4.46 -15.28 5.45
CA LEU A 195 -4.54 -16.55 4.71
C LEU A 195 -3.89 -17.70 5.48
N TRP A 196 -2.76 -17.41 6.11
CA TRP A 196 -2.09 -18.34 7.01
C TRP A 196 -2.95 -18.73 8.22
N ARG A 197 -3.67 -17.79 8.84
CA ARG A 197 -4.64 -18.09 9.92
C ARG A 197 -5.79 -18.96 9.44
N TYR A 198 -6.29 -18.72 8.22
CA TYR A 198 -7.30 -19.59 7.63
C TYR A 198 -6.75 -21.01 7.42
N ALA A 199 -5.51 -21.13 6.92
CA ALA A 199 -4.87 -22.43 6.73
C ALA A 199 -4.70 -23.21 8.05
N GLU A 200 -4.33 -22.52 9.14
CA GLU A 200 -4.30 -23.13 10.49
C GLU A 200 -5.70 -23.59 10.93
N SER A 201 -6.72 -22.75 10.71
CA SER A 201 -8.08 -23.06 11.16
C SER A 201 -8.71 -24.26 10.46
N VAL A 202 -8.31 -24.52 9.20
CA VAL A 202 -8.74 -25.69 8.43
C VAL A 202 -7.87 -26.93 8.74
N GLY A 203 -6.77 -26.76 9.47
CA GLY A 203 -5.86 -27.84 9.84
C GLY A 203 -4.91 -28.28 8.71
N VAL A 204 -4.74 -27.43 7.69
CA VAL A 204 -3.86 -27.72 6.55
C VAL A 204 -2.38 -27.52 6.92
N VAL A 205 -2.10 -26.60 7.84
CA VAL A 205 -0.74 -26.26 8.27
C VAL A 205 -0.64 -26.31 9.79
N PRO A 206 0.51 -26.72 10.37
CA PRO A 206 0.66 -26.83 11.81
C PRO A 206 0.68 -25.47 12.50
N VAL A 207 0.08 -25.39 13.69
CA VAL A 207 0.20 -24.22 14.56
C VAL A 207 1.54 -24.28 15.29
N HIS A 208 2.44 -23.36 14.96
CA HIS A 208 3.70 -23.19 15.68
C HIS A 208 3.52 -22.16 16.80
N VAL A 209 3.81 -22.57 18.04
CA VAL A 209 3.87 -21.66 19.20
C VAL A 209 5.32 -21.70 19.70
N PRO A 210 6.09 -20.61 19.54
CA PRO A 210 7.45 -20.59 20.02
C PRO A 210 7.47 -20.60 21.56
N GLU A 211 8.46 -21.28 22.14
CA GLU A 211 8.69 -21.27 23.58
C GLU A 211 9.43 -19.99 23.97
N ALA A 212 8.89 -19.27 24.95
CA ALA A 212 9.57 -18.13 25.54
C ALA A 212 10.62 -18.64 26.55
N GLY A 213 11.82 -18.08 26.49
CA GLY A 213 12.93 -18.43 27.37
C GLY A 213 13.78 -17.21 27.71
N PRO A 214 14.66 -17.31 28.71
CA PRO A 214 15.49 -16.20 29.16
C PRO A 214 16.44 -15.67 28.08
N ASP A 215 16.92 -16.55 27.18
CA ASP A 215 17.91 -16.20 26.15
C ASP A 215 17.32 -16.03 24.76
N VAL A 216 15.99 -15.93 24.64
CA VAL A 216 15.30 -15.75 23.36
C VAL A 216 14.43 -14.49 23.38
N VAL A 217 14.34 -13.85 22.23
CA VAL A 217 13.40 -12.76 21.95
C VAL A 217 12.35 -13.26 20.97
N LEU A 218 11.10 -12.98 21.29
CA LEU A 218 10.01 -13.27 20.37
C LEU A 218 9.86 -12.13 19.35
N THR A 219 9.74 -12.48 18.08
CA THR A 219 9.48 -11.52 16.99
C THR A 219 8.64 -12.18 15.91
N GLY A 220 7.77 -11.41 15.26
CA GLY A 220 6.95 -11.88 14.15
C GLY A 220 7.68 -11.78 12.82
N CYS A 221 7.44 -12.76 11.96
CA CYS A 221 7.83 -12.69 10.57
C CYS A 221 7.05 -11.58 9.85
N HIS A 222 7.75 -10.63 9.23
CA HIS A 222 7.15 -9.54 8.46
C HIS A 222 6.32 -10.00 7.24
N VAL A 223 6.55 -11.22 6.75
CA VAL A 223 5.79 -11.78 5.61
C VAL A 223 4.52 -12.47 6.10
N CYS A 224 4.65 -13.51 6.92
CA CYS A 224 3.53 -14.38 7.28
C CYS A 224 2.89 -14.08 8.64
N GLY A 225 3.52 -13.24 9.47
CA GLY A 225 3.03 -12.90 10.81
C GLY A 225 3.30 -13.94 11.89
N GLN A 226 3.96 -15.05 11.56
CA GLN A 226 4.31 -16.09 12.52
C GLN A 226 5.29 -15.54 13.55
N VAL A 227 4.90 -15.57 14.82
CA VAL A 227 5.81 -15.28 15.94
C VAL A 227 6.80 -16.42 16.08
N GLN A 228 8.07 -16.06 16.22
CA GLN A 228 9.21 -16.97 16.34
C GLN A 228 10.11 -16.51 17.48
N ALA A 229 10.80 -17.48 18.09
CA ALA A 229 11.86 -17.22 19.06
C ALA A 229 13.20 -17.11 18.32
N LEU A 230 13.85 -15.96 18.43
CA LEU A 230 15.24 -15.75 18.00
C LEU A 230 16.15 -15.69 19.23
N PRO A 231 17.39 -16.18 19.17
CA PRO A 231 18.36 -15.99 20.25
C PRO A 231 18.61 -14.50 20.52
N LYS A 232 18.71 -14.09 21.79
CA LYS A 232 19.03 -12.71 22.19
C LYS A 232 20.39 -12.24 21.67
N ASP A 233 21.37 -13.14 21.76
CA ASP A 233 22.75 -12.92 21.32
C ASP A 233 22.99 -13.48 19.91
N ALA A 234 21.92 -13.59 19.10
CA ALA A 234 22.06 -13.99 17.71
C ALA A 234 23.01 -13.02 17.01
N ASP A 235 24.04 -13.57 16.37
CA ASP A 235 24.95 -12.82 15.52
C ASP A 235 24.11 -12.02 14.50
N PRO A 236 24.27 -10.69 14.37
CA PRO A 236 23.53 -9.88 13.40
C PRO A 236 23.63 -10.40 11.96
N GLU A 237 24.71 -11.15 11.65
CA GLU A 237 24.93 -11.79 10.36
C GLU A 237 24.28 -13.18 10.21
N ALA A 238 23.86 -13.82 11.31
CA ALA A 238 23.16 -15.10 11.26
C ALA A 238 21.73 -14.91 10.73
N HIS A 239 21.51 -15.31 9.48
CA HIS A 239 20.18 -15.28 8.88
C HIS A 239 19.27 -16.35 9.52
N HIS A 240 18.31 -15.91 10.34
CA HIS A 240 17.25 -16.77 10.84
C HIS A 240 16.14 -16.89 9.80
N HIS A 241 15.77 -18.11 9.45
CA HIS A 241 14.70 -18.36 8.49
C HIS A 241 13.38 -18.63 9.20
N CYS A 242 12.29 -18.15 8.60
CA CYS A 242 10.96 -18.40 9.13
C CYS A 242 10.58 -19.87 9.01
N VAL A 243 10.25 -20.53 10.12
CA VAL A 243 9.78 -21.94 10.12
C VAL A 243 8.55 -22.18 9.24
N ARG A 244 7.84 -21.11 8.89
CA ARG A 244 6.57 -21.16 8.18
C ARG A 244 6.65 -20.76 6.71
N CYS A 245 7.36 -19.69 6.38
CA CYS A 245 7.41 -19.17 5.00
C CYS A 245 8.83 -19.07 4.44
N ASP A 246 9.82 -19.52 5.21
CA ASP A 246 11.24 -19.49 4.89
C ASP A 246 11.82 -18.10 4.59
N ALA A 247 11.05 -17.03 4.85
CA ALA A 247 11.54 -15.67 4.76
C ALA A 247 12.58 -15.41 5.85
N VAL A 248 13.61 -14.62 5.53
CA VAL A 248 14.59 -14.18 6.52
C VAL A 248 13.88 -13.31 7.57
N VAL A 249 14.07 -13.67 8.83
CA VAL A 249 13.48 -13.02 9.99
C VAL A 249 14.57 -12.30 10.73
N HIS A 250 14.33 -11.01 10.94
CA HIS A 250 15.20 -10.15 11.71
C HIS A 250 14.37 -9.58 12.87
N TYR A 251 14.99 -9.41 14.03
CA TYR A 251 14.33 -8.75 15.17
C TYR A 251 13.88 -7.31 14.80
N ARG A 252 14.73 -6.60 14.04
CA ARG A 252 14.46 -5.29 13.44
C ARG A 252 15.03 -5.22 12.03
N LYS A 253 14.44 -4.36 11.18
CA LYS A 253 14.93 -4.17 9.80
C LYS A 253 16.38 -3.65 9.83
N PRO A 254 17.33 -4.33 9.14
CA PRO A 254 18.73 -3.90 9.14
C PRO A 254 18.89 -2.57 8.40
N ASP A 255 19.73 -1.69 8.96
CA ASP A 255 20.08 -0.36 8.44
C ASP A 255 18.89 0.48 7.95
N HIS A 256 17.72 0.32 8.60
CA HIS A 256 16.51 0.99 8.15
C HIS A 256 16.67 2.52 8.13
N VAL A 257 17.45 3.11 9.04
CA VAL A 257 17.68 4.55 9.10
C VAL A 257 18.42 5.04 7.87
N ALA A 258 19.54 4.39 7.51
CA ALA A 258 20.35 4.76 6.35
C ALA A 258 19.58 4.53 5.05
N ARG A 259 18.88 3.40 4.92
CA ARG A 259 18.05 3.08 3.75
C ARG A 259 16.91 4.08 3.57
N THR A 260 16.20 4.42 4.64
CA THR A 260 15.11 5.41 4.58
C THR A 260 15.65 6.79 4.23
N TRP A 261 16.80 7.22 4.78
CA TRP A 261 17.44 8.48 4.37
C TRP A 261 17.84 8.49 2.89
N ALA A 262 18.48 7.44 2.39
CA ALA A 262 18.90 7.36 1.00
C ALA A 262 17.70 7.48 0.04
N LEU A 263 16.61 6.78 0.34
CA LEU A 263 15.37 6.85 -0.45
C LEU A 263 14.68 8.21 -0.33
N LEU A 264 14.65 8.83 0.86
CA LEU A 264 14.07 10.16 1.06
C LEU A 264 14.86 11.24 0.35
N LEU A 265 16.19 11.23 0.43
CA LEU A 265 17.05 12.20 -0.26
C LEU A 265 16.89 12.08 -1.77
N ALA A 266 16.86 10.85 -2.30
CA ALA A 266 16.56 10.62 -3.72
C ALA A 266 15.17 11.17 -4.08
N ALA A 267 14.14 10.93 -3.27
CA ALA A 267 12.79 11.45 -3.51
C ALA A 267 12.75 12.98 -3.49
N VAL A 268 13.46 13.64 -2.58
CA VAL A 268 13.56 15.11 -2.53
C VAL A 268 14.23 15.66 -3.79
N VAL A 269 15.30 15.02 -4.28
CA VAL A 269 15.97 15.42 -5.52
C VAL A 269 15.03 15.31 -6.73
N PHE A 270 14.24 14.24 -6.84
CA PHE A 270 13.25 14.08 -7.91
C PHE A 270 11.99 14.93 -7.75
N TYR A 271 11.68 15.39 -6.52
CA TYR A 271 10.53 16.26 -6.27
C TYR A 271 10.69 17.65 -6.92
N ILE A 272 11.91 18.16 -7.03
CA ILE A 272 12.19 19.43 -7.71
C ILE A 272 11.81 19.37 -9.21
N PRO A 273 12.38 18.47 -10.03
CA PRO A 273 12.01 18.36 -11.44
C PRO A 273 10.54 17.96 -11.62
N ALA A 274 9.95 17.18 -10.71
CA ALA A 274 8.53 16.82 -10.78
C ALA A 274 7.59 18.05 -10.73
N ASN A 275 7.96 19.10 -10.00
CA ASN A 275 7.14 20.31 -9.86
C ASN A 275 7.55 21.43 -10.84
N VAL A 276 8.80 21.43 -11.33
CA VAL A 276 9.34 22.46 -12.23
C VAL A 276 9.15 22.10 -13.70
N LEU A 277 9.26 20.82 -14.07
CA LEU A 277 9.10 20.38 -15.45
C LEU A 277 7.63 20.31 -15.84
N PRO A 278 7.32 20.50 -17.14
CA PRO A 278 5.96 20.34 -17.62
C PRO A 278 5.49 18.91 -17.41
N VAL A 279 4.27 18.79 -16.89
CA VAL A 279 3.59 17.50 -16.68
C VAL A 279 2.73 17.15 -17.88
N MET A 280 2.27 18.16 -18.62
CA MET A 280 1.47 17.99 -19.82
C MET A 280 1.94 18.97 -20.88
N ASN A 281 2.21 18.45 -22.08
CA ASN A 281 2.45 19.24 -23.26
C ASN A 281 1.24 19.08 -24.19
N VAL A 282 0.72 20.21 -24.68
CA VAL A 282 -0.36 20.26 -25.65
C VAL A 282 0.22 20.83 -26.92
N SER A 283 0.37 19.98 -27.94
CA SER A 283 0.75 20.41 -29.28
C SER A 283 -0.51 20.56 -30.13
N SER A 284 -0.72 21.77 -30.63
CA SER A 284 -1.86 22.12 -31.47
C SER A 284 -1.39 22.81 -32.75
N LEU A 285 -2.23 22.83 -33.78
CA LEU A 285 -1.95 23.56 -35.03
C LEU A 285 -1.73 25.08 -34.82
N LEU A 286 -2.17 25.64 -33.69
CA LEU A 286 -2.02 27.06 -33.33
C LEU A 286 -0.80 27.36 -32.45
N GLY A 287 -0.07 26.34 -31.99
CA GLY A 287 1.10 26.48 -31.13
C GLY A 287 1.19 25.40 -30.04
N ASP A 288 2.39 25.25 -29.48
CA ASP A 288 2.68 24.33 -28.39
C ASP A 288 2.58 25.04 -27.03
N SER A 289 1.80 24.48 -26.10
CA SER A 289 1.74 24.94 -24.72
C SER A 289 2.19 23.83 -23.75
N ALA A 290 2.94 24.21 -22.73
CA ALA A 290 3.46 23.29 -21.72
C ALA A 290 3.05 23.79 -20.34
N HIS A 291 2.36 22.94 -19.58
CA HIS A 291 1.85 23.29 -18.25
C HIS A 291 2.54 22.45 -17.18
N THR A 292 3.12 23.12 -16.18
CA THR A 292 3.57 22.49 -14.94
C THR A 292 2.36 22.20 -14.04
N ILE A 293 2.54 21.38 -13.00
CA ILE A 293 1.46 21.10 -12.01
C ILE A 293 0.94 22.41 -11.42
N LEU A 294 1.85 23.24 -10.91
CA LEU A 294 1.48 24.51 -10.28
C LEU A 294 0.92 25.50 -11.29
N GLY A 295 1.45 25.51 -12.52
CA GLY A 295 0.89 26.31 -13.62
C GLY A 295 -0.56 25.94 -13.91
N GLY A 296 -0.86 24.64 -14.00
CA GLY A 296 -2.23 24.15 -14.19
C GLY A 296 -3.18 24.51 -13.03
N VAL A 297 -2.70 24.47 -11.79
CA VAL A 297 -3.48 24.92 -10.61
C VAL A 297 -3.80 26.42 -10.70
N VAL A 298 -2.82 27.25 -11.04
CA VAL A 298 -3.00 28.71 -11.14
C VAL A 298 -3.99 29.07 -12.25
N GLU A 299 -3.90 28.39 -13.40
CA GLU A 299 -4.80 28.59 -14.52
C GLU A 299 -6.25 28.21 -14.18
N LEU A 300 -6.45 27.03 -13.58
CA LEU A 300 -7.78 26.60 -13.10
C LEU A 300 -8.36 27.57 -12.06
N TRP A 301 -7.52 28.13 -11.20
CA TRP A 301 -7.93 29.14 -10.23
C TRP A 301 -8.40 30.42 -10.92
N GLN A 302 -7.67 30.89 -11.93
CA GLN A 302 -8.01 32.09 -12.70
C GLN A 302 -9.28 31.92 -13.54
N MET A 303 -9.52 30.71 -14.06
CA MET A 303 -10.75 30.37 -14.80
C MET A 303 -11.99 30.21 -13.90
N GLY A 304 -11.85 30.36 -12.58
CA GLY A 304 -12.95 30.31 -11.62
C GLY A 304 -13.29 28.91 -11.09
N SER A 305 -12.62 27.86 -11.55
CA SER A 305 -12.73 26.48 -11.06
C SER A 305 -11.86 26.22 -9.81
N TRP A 306 -12.13 26.97 -8.73
CA TRP A 306 -11.35 26.93 -7.50
C TRP A 306 -11.39 25.56 -6.80
N ASP A 307 -12.47 24.81 -6.98
CA ASP A 307 -12.70 23.46 -6.46
C ASP A 307 -11.73 22.44 -7.08
N ILE A 308 -11.63 22.41 -8.41
CA ILE A 308 -10.73 21.52 -9.15
C ILE A 308 -9.27 21.90 -8.88
N ALA A 309 -8.96 23.21 -8.88
CA ALA A 309 -7.62 23.70 -8.57
C ALA A 309 -7.12 23.23 -7.20
N LEU A 310 -7.99 23.29 -6.17
CA LEU A 310 -7.66 22.83 -4.83
C LEU A 310 -7.41 21.32 -4.76
N ILE A 311 -8.24 20.51 -5.44
CA ILE A 311 -8.08 19.05 -5.49
C ILE A 311 -6.71 18.69 -6.10
N VAL A 312 -6.36 19.28 -7.24
CA VAL A 312 -5.06 19.03 -7.91
C VAL A 312 -3.90 19.49 -7.03
N PHE A 313 -3.97 20.68 -6.44
CA PHE A 313 -2.90 21.17 -5.56
C PHE A 313 -2.67 20.25 -4.35
N ILE A 314 -3.75 19.80 -3.70
CA ILE A 314 -3.65 18.91 -2.54
C ILE A 314 -3.07 17.55 -2.97
N ALA A 315 -3.59 16.95 -4.05
CA ALA A 315 -3.17 15.63 -4.51
C ALA A 315 -1.70 15.61 -4.98
N SER A 316 -1.28 16.64 -5.74
CA SER A 316 0.01 16.64 -6.43
C SER A 316 1.14 17.29 -5.64
N VAL A 317 0.85 18.31 -4.84
CA VAL A 317 1.89 19.08 -4.14
C VAL A 317 1.84 18.79 -2.65
N ALA A 318 0.70 19.03 -2.02
CA ALA A 318 0.59 18.98 -0.56
C ALA A 318 0.73 17.55 0.00
N VAL A 319 0.12 16.55 -0.64
CA VAL A 319 0.16 15.15 -0.20
C VAL A 319 1.58 14.58 -0.23
N PRO A 320 2.34 14.63 -1.35
CA PRO A 320 3.72 14.16 -1.38
C PRO A 320 4.65 14.94 -0.44
N LEU A 321 4.47 16.25 -0.34
CA LEU A 321 5.25 17.08 0.59
C LEU A 321 5.00 16.67 2.05
N THR A 322 3.74 16.49 2.43
CA THR A 322 3.36 16.03 3.78
C THR A 322 3.96 14.66 4.07
N LYS A 323 3.96 13.74 3.10
CA LYS A 323 4.57 12.41 3.23
C LYS A 323 6.08 12.50 3.45
N LEU A 324 6.79 13.34 2.69
CA LEU A 324 8.22 13.58 2.85
C LEU A 324 8.53 14.17 4.22
N LEU A 325 7.83 15.24 4.63
CA LEU A 325 8.03 15.90 5.92
C LEU A 325 7.71 14.96 7.10
N ALA A 326 6.63 14.19 7.01
CA ALA A 326 6.26 13.23 8.05
C ALA A 326 7.32 12.13 8.23
N LEU A 327 7.82 11.55 7.14
CA LEU A 327 8.89 10.54 7.21
C LEU A 327 10.21 11.14 7.73
N ILE A 328 10.59 12.34 7.31
CA ILE A 328 11.76 13.05 7.82
C ILE A 328 11.62 13.29 9.34
N LEU A 329 10.45 13.77 9.80
CA LEU A 329 10.19 14.02 11.21
C LEU A 329 10.26 12.72 12.04
N LEU A 330 9.66 11.63 11.55
CA LEU A 330 9.73 10.33 12.21
C LEU A 330 11.19 9.85 12.33
N LEU A 331 11.97 10.03 11.28
CA LEU A 331 13.38 9.62 11.22
C LEU A 331 14.29 10.47 12.13
N LEU A 332 14.11 11.79 12.13
CA LEU A 332 14.86 12.70 13.01
C LEU A 332 14.53 12.46 14.49
N THR A 333 13.25 12.30 14.81
CA THR A 333 12.83 12.07 16.21
C THR A 333 13.33 10.72 16.75
N GLU A 334 13.43 9.70 15.88
CA GLU A 334 14.07 8.43 16.23
C GLU A 334 15.59 8.58 16.43
N GLN A 335 16.29 9.32 15.55
CA GLN A 335 17.73 9.58 15.68
C GLN A 335 18.07 10.38 16.94
N TRP A 336 17.21 11.31 17.34
CA TRP A 336 17.31 12.03 18.60
C TRP A 336 16.89 11.18 19.81
N ARG A 337 16.59 9.89 19.61
CA ARG A 337 16.16 8.90 20.62
C ARG A 337 15.00 9.41 21.48
N SER A 338 14.13 10.22 20.89
CA SER A 338 13.03 10.84 21.62
C SER A 338 11.90 9.84 21.80
N THR A 339 11.47 9.62 23.04
CA THR A 339 10.34 8.73 23.39
C THR A 339 9.03 9.49 23.60
N THR A 340 8.99 10.78 23.29
CA THR A 340 7.78 11.59 23.53
C THR A 340 6.67 11.29 22.51
N ASN A 341 5.46 11.06 23.03
CA ASN A 341 4.22 10.93 22.25
C ASN A 341 4.27 9.87 21.13
N LEU A 342 4.78 8.67 21.43
CA LEU A 342 4.89 7.55 20.49
C LEU A 342 3.54 7.11 19.89
N GLY A 343 2.44 7.28 20.63
CA GLY A 343 1.09 7.05 20.12
C GLY A 343 0.70 7.98 18.96
N ALA A 344 1.04 9.28 19.02
CA ALA A 344 0.81 10.21 17.91
C ALA A 344 1.74 9.91 16.72
N ARG A 345 2.99 9.51 16.97
CA ARG A 345 3.92 9.10 15.90
C ARG A 345 3.45 7.84 15.17
N THR A 346 2.90 6.89 15.91
CA THR A 346 2.30 5.69 15.32
C THR A 346 1.11 6.05 14.43
N ARG A 347 0.25 6.96 14.88
CA ARG A 347 -0.85 7.48 14.05
C ARG A 347 -0.35 8.24 12.81
N LEU A 348 0.70 9.06 12.94
CA LEU A 348 1.32 9.75 11.81
C LEU A 348 1.88 8.75 10.79
N TYR A 349 2.58 7.71 11.25
CA TYR A 349 3.08 6.64 10.38
C TYR A 349 1.94 5.89 9.67
N GLN A 350 0.86 5.55 10.39
CA GLN A 350 -0.33 4.94 9.79
C GLN A 350 -0.99 5.85 8.73
N MET A 351 -1.05 7.15 8.98
CA MET A 351 -1.54 8.12 8.00
C MET A 351 -0.63 8.17 6.77
N VAL A 352 0.69 8.13 6.95
CA VAL A 352 1.67 8.08 5.85
C VAL A 352 1.52 6.82 5.00
N GLU A 353 1.35 5.64 5.62
CA GLU A 353 1.09 4.39 4.89
C GLU A 353 -0.23 4.45 4.12
N PHE A 354 -1.29 4.98 4.74
CA PHE A 354 -2.59 5.13 4.09
C PHE A 354 -2.50 6.07 2.88
N ILE A 355 -1.94 7.26 3.07
CA ILE A 355 -1.78 8.28 2.01
C ILE A 355 -0.88 7.77 0.87
N GLY A 356 0.11 6.92 1.19
CA GLY A 356 1.12 6.48 0.23
C GLY A 356 0.57 5.79 -1.02
N GLN A 357 -0.57 5.10 -0.92
CA GLN A 357 -1.22 4.46 -2.06
C GLN A 357 -1.83 5.49 -3.03
N TRP A 358 -2.35 6.60 -2.51
CA TRP A 358 -3.06 7.63 -3.27
C TRP A 358 -2.15 8.54 -4.09
N SER A 359 -0.85 8.57 -3.77
CA SER A 359 0.09 9.49 -4.42
C SER A 359 0.28 9.25 -5.92
N MET A 360 -0.19 8.10 -6.47
CA MET A 360 -0.13 7.82 -7.91
C MET A 360 -1.30 8.40 -8.72
N LEU A 361 -2.28 9.04 -8.07
CA LEU A 361 -3.47 9.61 -8.72
C LEU A 361 -3.11 10.46 -9.94
N ASP A 362 -2.15 11.37 -9.81
CA ASP A 362 -1.86 12.33 -10.87
C ASP A 362 -1.25 11.70 -12.11
N VAL A 363 -0.45 10.65 -11.94
CA VAL A 363 0.10 9.88 -13.07
C VAL A 363 -1.04 9.24 -13.87
N PHE A 364 -2.06 8.71 -13.18
CA PHE A 364 -3.25 8.17 -13.82
C PHE A 364 -4.11 9.25 -14.47
N VAL A 365 -4.28 10.42 -13.85
CA VAL A 365 -5.01 11.54 -14.46
C VAL A 365 -4.32 11.98 -15.76
N VAL A 366 -3.01 12.18 -15.75
CA VAL A 366 -2.24 12.64 -16.92
C VAL A 366 -2.36 11.65 -18.08
N ILE A 367 -2.21 10.35 -17.82
CA ILE A 367 -2.27 9.34 -18.89
C ILE A 367 -3.67 9.24 -19.50
N LEU A 368 -4.72 9.38 -18.69
CA LEU A 368 -6.11 9.35 -19.15
C LEU A 368 -6.47 10.58 -19.95
N LEU A 369 -6.02 11.76 -19.51
CA LEU A 369 -6.20 13.00 -20.26
C LEU A 369 -5.46 12.95 -21.59
N ALA A 370 -4.22 12.42 -21.60
CA ALA A 370 -3.48 12.20 -22.84
C ALA A 370 -4.26 11.31 -23.81
N ALA A 371 -4.89 10.25 -23.33
CA ALA A 371 -5.65 9.32 -24.17
C ALA A 371 -6.99 9.87 -24.67
N LEU A 372 -7.73 10.57 -23.81
CA LEU A 372 -9.07 11.09 -24.13
C LEU A 372 -9.02 12.35 -25.00
N ALA A 373 -7.93 13.11 -24.93
CA ALA A 373 -7.75 14.37 -25.65
C ALA A 373 -6.78 14.24 -26.85
N ASP A 374 -6.41 13.02 -27.24
CA ASP A 374 -5.63 12.75 -28.45
C ASP A 374 -6.56 12.63 -29.66
N PHE A 375 -6.73 13.74 -30.39
CA PHE A 375 -7.46 13.76 -31.66
C PHE A 375 -6.45 13.86 -32.80
N GLN A 376 -6.27 12.76 -33.52
CA GLN A 376 -5.31 12.65 -34.63
C GLN A 376 -5.45 13.82 -35.60
N GLY A 377 -4.40 14.64 -35.70
CA GLY A 377 -4.29 15.76 -36.65
C GLY A 377 -4.84 17.11 -36.19
N LEU A 378 -5.45 17.22 -34.99
CA LEU A 378 -5.99 18.48 -34.46
C LEU A 378 -5.27 18.94 -33.19
N MET A 379 -5.17 18.05 -32.21
CA MET A 379 -4.62 18.35 -30.89
C MET A 379 -4.07 17.05 -30.31
N GLU A 380 -2.81 17.06 -29.89
CA GLU A 380 -2.15 15.96 -29.22
C GLU A 380 -1.75 16.40 -27.81
N ILE A 381 -2.18 15.64 -26.80
CA ILE A 381 -1.76 15.82 -25.41
C ILE A 381 -0.79 14.71 -25.06
N SER A 382 0.42 15.08 -24.68
CA SER A 382 1.48 14.15 -24.29
C SER A 382 1.93 14.35 -22.84
N ALA A 383 2.31 13.25 -22.19
CA ALA A 383 2.76 13.26 -20.80
C ALA A 383 4.18 13.85 -20.68
N GLY A 384 4.34 15.00 -20.05
CA GLY A 384 5.65 15.64 -19.91
C GLY A 384 6.60 14.91 -18.96
N ALA A 385 7.89 15.28 -19.00
CA ALA A 385 8.93 14.70 -18.14
C ALA A 385 8.66 14.88 -16.64
N GLY A 386 7.87 15.90 -16.26
CA GLY A 386 7.43 16.10 -14.88
C GLY A 386 6.59 14.93 -14.36
N ALA A 387 5.76 14.30 -15.21
CA ALA A 387 4.93 13.15 -14.82
C ALA A 387 5.78 11.92 -14.49
N ALA A 388 6.86 11.69 -15.25
CA ALA A 388 7.80 10.61 -14.98
C ALA A 388 8.57 10.87 -13.67
N ALA A 389 9.09 12.09 -13.48
CA ALA A 389 9.77 12.47 -12.24
C ALA A 389 8.86 12.33 -11.02
N PHE A 390 7.60 12.76 -11.14
CA PHE A 390 6.58 12.62 -10.10
C PHE A 390 6.33 11.14 -9.75
N GLY A 391 6.17 10.29 -10.76
CA GLY A 391 6.03 8.85 -10.55
C GLY A 391 7.21 8.24 -9.77
N VAL A 392 8.44 8.64 -10.08
CA VAL A 392 9.63 8.20 -9.34
C VAL A 392 9.58 8.65 -7.88
N VAL A 393 9.14 9.87 -7.57
CA VAL A 393 8.95 10.35 -6.18
C VAL A 393 7.94 9.47 -5.44
N VAL A 394 6.83 9.10 -6.07
CA VAL A 394 5.81 8.24 -5.47
C VAL A 394 6.41 6.87 -5.10
N ILE A 395 7.13 6.23 -6.03
CA ILE A 395 7.79 4.94 -5.80
C ILE A 395 8.82 5.05 -4.67
N LEU A 396 9.71 6.05 -4.73
CA LEU A 396 10.77 6.24 -3.73
C LEU A 396 10.20 6.50 -2.33
N THR A 397 9.18 7.35 -2.20
CA THR A 397 8.54 7.63 -0.91
C THR A 397 7.77 6.43 -0.36
N MET A 398 7.22 5.58 -1.24
CA MET A 398 6.57 4.35 -0.84
C MET A 398 7.58 3.31 -0.36
N LEU A 399 8.70 3.14 -1.07
CA LEU A 399 9.83 2.31 -0.63
C LEU A 399 10.46 2.83 0.67
N ALA A 400 10.55 4.15 0.85
CA ALA A 400 11.07 4.77 2.06
C ALA A 400 10.19 4.44 3.28
N ALA A 401 8.86 4.56 3.13
CA ALA A 401 7.89 4.17 4.15
C ALA A 401 8.00 2.68 4.48
N MET A 402 8.04 1.79 3.46
CA MET A 402 8.21 0.35 3.68
C MET A 402 9.56 -0.02 4.31
N SER A 403 10.60 0.79 4.12
CA SER A 403 11.93 0.54 4.70
C SER A 403 11.99 0.98 6.17
N PHE A 404 11.23 2.00 6.56
CA PHE A 404 11.19 2.52 7.92
C PHE A 404 10.62 1.47 8.91
N ASP A 405 11.14 1.43 10.14
CA ASP A 405 10.70 0.51 11.20
C ASP A 405 10.44 1.28 12.51
N LEU A 406 9.17 1.66 12.72
CA LEU A 406 8.76 2.43 13.91
C LEU A 406 9.01 1.68 15.23
N ARG A 407 9.12 0.34 15.19
CA ARG A 407 9.22 -0.51 16.39
C ARG A 407 10.46 -0.18 17.23
N ARG A 408 11.53 0.35 16.61
CA ARG A 408 12.73 0.78 17.33
C ARG A 408 12.50 1.95 18.28
N SER A 409 11.62 2.89 17.93
CA SER A 409 11.24 3.99 18.83
C SER A 409 10.52 3.48 20.08
N TRP A 410 9.72 2.43 19.93
CA TRP A 410 9.04 1.74 21.03
C TRP A 410 9.99 0.89 21.88
N ASP A 411 11.07 0.34 21.32
CA ASP A 411 12.10 -0.38 22.09
C ASP A 411 12.87 0.58 23.03
N LEU A 412 13.16 1.80 22.55
CA LEU A 412 13.85 2.84 23.35
C LEU A 412 13.03 3.26 24.58
N GLU A 413 11.70 3.33 24.47
CA GLU A 413 10.82 3.60 25.61
C GLU A 413 10.89 2.46 26.63
N GLY A 414 10.83 1.20 26.18
CA GLY A 414 10.95 0.05 27.08
C GLY A 414 12.27 0.00 27.82
N GLN A 415 13.39 0.41 27.17
CA GLN A 415 14.69 0.52 27.83
C GLN A 415 14.71 1.63 28.90
N THR A 416 14.18 2.81 28.57
CA THR A 416 14.08 3.94 29.50
C THR A 416 13.24 3.59 30.73
N GLU A 417 12.11 2.88 30.56
CA GLU A 417 11.27 2.40 31.66
C GLU A 417 12.04 1.44 32.59
N ILE A 418 12.79 0.48 32.03
CA ILE A 418 13.59 -0.48 32.80
C ILE A 418 14.70 0.23 33.59
N GLU A 419 15.39 1.21 32.99
CA GLU A 419 16.45 1.97 33.66
C GLU A 419 15.93 2.86 34.79
N SER A 420 14.75 3.45 34.62
CA SER A 420 14.08 4.33 35.60
C SER A 420 13.37 3.59 36.75
N ALA A 421 13.18 2.27 36.64
CA ALA A 421 12.53 1.47 37.68
C ALA A 421 13.40 1.37 38.97
N PRO A 422 12.79 1.50 40.17
CA PRO A 422 13.50 1.37 41.44
C PRO A 422 14.27 0.05 41.56
N VAL A 423 15.48 0.11 42.13
CA VAL A 423 16.46 -0.99 42.16
C VAL A 423 15.93 -2.27 42.83
N GLU A 424 14.93 -2.20 43.70
CA GLU A 424 14.32 -3.36 44.39
C GLU A 424 13.58 -4.34 43.46
N GLY A 425 13.32 -3.98 42.19
CA GLY A 425 12.62 -4.83 41.22
C GLY A 425 13.49 -5.58 40.20
N ARG A 426 14.81 -5.34 40.14
CA ARG A 426 15.67 -5.78 39.00
C ARG A 426 15.95 -7.29 38.94
N HIS A 427 15.53 -8.07 39.94
CA HIS A 427 15.77 -9.53 40.03
C HIS A 427 14.52 -10.41 40.14
N ALA A 428 13.31 -9.86 39.98
CA ALA A 428 12.12 -10.70 39.89
C ALA A 428 11.86 -11.06 38.40
N PRO A 429 11.87 -12.35 38.00
CA PRO A 429 11.38 -12.72 36.68
C PRO A 429 9.93 -12.23 36.58
N ALA A 430 9.60 -11.53 35.48
CA ALA A 430 8.27 -11.01 35.23
C ALA A 430 7.23 -12.11 35.44
N SER A 431 6.46 -12.01 36.52
CA SER A 431 5.37 -12.92 36.78
C SER A 431 4.32 -12.71 35.70
N VAL A 432 4.05 -13.78 34.96
CA VAL A 432 2.91 -13.88 34.07
C VAL A 432 1.67 -13.68 34.95
N SER A 433 1.11 -12.47 34.95
CA SER A 433 -0.15 -12.19 35.62
C SER A 433 -1.28 -12.82 34.82
N GLY A 434 -1.51 -14.11 35.07
CA GLY A 434 -2.77 -14.76 34.76
C GLY A 434 -3.84 -14.18 35.68
N LYS A 435 -4.58 -13.18 35.20
CA LYS A 435 -5.91 -12.90 35.76
C LYS A 435 -6.83 -14.04 35.35
N GLN A 436 -6.92 -15.06 36.20
CA GLN A 436 -8.14 -15.87 36.30
C GLN A 436 -9.25 -14.93 36.78
N VAL A 437 -10.22 -14.67 35.91
CA VAL A 437 -11.53 -14.17 36.31
C VAL A 437 -12.48 -15.33 36.07
N GLY A 438 -13.11 -15.79 37.15
CA GLY A 438 -14.07 -16.88 37.15
C GLY A 438 -15.42 -16.50 36.57
#